data_AF-A0A5C2RKE5-F1
#
_entry.id   AF-A0A5C2RKE5-F1
#
_cell.length_a   1.000
_cell.length_b   1.000
_cell.length_c   1.000
_cell.angle_alpha   90.00
_cell.angle_beta   90.00
_cell.angle_gamma   90.00
#
_symmetry.space_group_name_H-M   'P 1'
#
loop_
_entity.id
_entity.type
_entity.pdbx_description
1 polymer ?
#
loop_
_entity_poly.entity_id
_entity_poly.type
_entity_poly.pdbx_seq_one_letter_code
_entity_poly.pdbx_strand_id
1 'polypeptide(L)'
;LYDTAANVFKAYGMLINRRLNSLICLQCKAVVLPQNVKPHLAKLHPGHKVQVNEQLVMDTATAEGILNTWPKLPSKGIPVQYAGLPCKVGVRCVACRTMYSKFKTMQKHARLAHGIIVDPKAPRRYSLMQHFANFPGVKSWFPVYGHSTLPTSSTPSAQYLSDLRKRLDEHSALLAGQVDYRQMSPWHTTTGWYSWLADKQPQDIFPYSDHPKAAQEQWTTVIDWVHCFFDYAYHLPSASSELALQILNTEAGNSEFNHTPFGPHQMGDTQQAYRQLFTQFIIFLIRIADSTSNYDLKLPVDVQEALQEFQQLALTPTASYQASGVQEFICNILIALWTKTYPPVGRTLFNDPTIRFIMHTQVKPDLSLKDPHQVTGILAKMTYCMRLAFLAYAHQQFDPETPENTLATEVRSLQPWFTVGQESTFHTIRSLQHRASALVMSSQNEPNMAWKDGSDYTVMIFKGGQVSLPNLISCQAALEDRSIHILLHDLLFDHNFSIDISRLRDDMGNSDPDYSLFTDRVNRPVLGPVDRLAQHILDTPALCERFVLAIENGEVIWNAVNLSIWLSTYTQFNLLCLVQVEMNCGAPGRTTELTAMPRVNTRTGMLRAL
;
A
#
# COMPACT_ATOMS: atom_id res chain seq x y z
N LEU A 1 -16.76 -23.17 39.63
CA LEU A 1 -15.93 -23.28 40.85
C LEU A 1 -16.86 -23.60 42.00
N TYR A 2 -16.46 -24.43 42.94
CA TYR A 2 -17.27 -24.76 44.12
C TYR A 2 -16.38 -24.99 45.34
N ASP A 3 -16.98 -25.15 46.51
CA ASP A 3 -16.31 -25.59 47.73
C ASP A 3 -17.13 -26.72 48.37
N THR A 4 -16.55 -27.40 49.36
CA THR A 4 -17.25 -28.41 50.15
C THR A 4 -18.35 -27.78 51.00
N ALA A 5 -19.32 -28.57 51.47
CA ALA A 5 -20.41 -28.07 52.33
C ALA A 5 -19.89 -27.37 53.61
N ALA A 6 -18.72 -27.78 54.10
CA ALA A 6 -18.04 -27.19 55.25
C ALA A 6 -17.20 -25.93 54.92
N ASN A 7 -17.19 -25.48 53.65
CA ASN A 7 -16.44 -24.32 53.16
C ASN A 7 -14.94 -24.31 53.52
N VAL A 8 -14.31 -25.48 53.53
CA VAL A 8 -12.94 -25.68 54.03
C VAL A 8 -11.92 -24.91 53.18
N PHE A 9 -12.02 -24.96 51.85
CA PHE A 9 -11.02 -24.35 50.97
C PHE A 9 -11.20 -22.83 50.85
N LYS A 10 -12.44 -22.36 50.89
CA LYS A 10 -12.78 -20.92 50.83
C LYS A 10 -12.23 -20.17 52.03
N ALA A 11 -12.16 -20.81 53.21
CA ALA A 11 -11.48 -20.25 54.39
C ALA A 11 -10.01 -19.91 54.14
N TYR A 12 -9.35 -20.59 53.19
CA TYR A 12 -7.98 -20.35 52.76
C TYR A 12 -7.86 -19.57 51.45
N GLY A 13 -8.97 -18.99 50.94
CA GLY A 13 -8.98 -18.25 49.66
C GLY A 13 -8.85 -19.14 48.42
N MET A 14 -9.22 -20.42 48.54
CA MET A 14 -9.14 -21.42 47.47
C MET A 14 -10.55 -21.91 47.10
N LEU A 15 -10.75 -22.30 45.84
CA LEU A 15 -11.96 -23.04 45.42
C LEU A 15 -11.58 -24.23 44.53
N ILE A 16 -12.45 -25.23 44.50
CA ILE A 16 -12.29 -26.41 43.65
C ILE A 16 -12.75 -26.07 42.22
N ASN A 17 -11.88 -26.33 41.25
CA ASN A 17 -12.27 -26.40 39.85
C ASN A 17 -12.62 -27.84 39.47
N ARG A 18 -13.92 -28.12 39.37
CA ARG A 18 -14.47 -29.45 39.04
C ARG A 18 -13.92 -30.04 37.74
N ARG A 19 -13.58 -29.24 36.74
CA ARG A 19 -13.05 -29.74 35.44
C ARG A 19 -11.55 -30.06 35.50
N LEU A 20 -10.82 -29.47 36.44
CA LEU A 20 -9.39 -29.71 36.64
C LEU A 20 -9.10 -30.69 37.78
N ASN A 21 -10.09 -31.00 38.63
CA ASN A 21 -9.90 -31.70 39.91
C ASN A 21 -8.74 -31.10 40.70
N SER A 22 -8.75 -29.77 40.86
CA SER A 22 -7.64 -29.01 41.44
C SER A 22 -8.13 -27.76 42.16
N LEU A 23 -7.36 -27.28 43.14
CA LEU A 23 -7.62 -26.04 43.85
C LEU A 23 -7.13 -24.84 43.05
N ILE A 24 -7.93 -23.78 43.02
CA ILE A 24 -7.61 -22.50 42.41
C ILE A 24 -7.55 -21.43 43.49
N CYS A 25 -6.43 -20.72 43.58
CA CYS A 25 -6.32 -19.53 44.41
C CYS A 25 -7.14 -18.39 43.80
N LEU A 26 -8.06 -17.81 44.58
CA LEU A 26 -8.92 -16.73 44.11
C LEU A 26 -8.16 -15.41 43.92
N GLN A 27 -7.06 -15.20 44.64
CA GLN A 27 -6.30 -13.96 44.60
C GLN A 27 -5.32 -13.91 43.42
N CYS A 28 -4.44 -14.92 43.28
CA CYS A 28 -3.49 -14.96 42.17
C CYS A 28 -4.01 -15.70 40.92
N LYS A 29 -5.20 -16.32 40.99
CA LYS A 29 -5.84 -17.02 39.88
C LYS A 29 -4.96 -18.12 39.30
N ALA A 30 -4.36 -18.93 40.17
CA ALA A 30 -3.45 -20.02 39.81
C ALA A 30 -3.89 -21.34 40.46
N VAL A 31 -3.57 -22.46 39.81
CA VAL A 31 -3.71 -23.80 40.38
C VAL A 31 -2.71 -23.97 41.52
N VAL A 32 -3.18 -24.51 42.63
CA VAL A 32 -2.40 -24.83 43.82
C VAL A 32 -2.63 -26.30 44.16
N LEU A 33 -1.55 -27.07 44.28
CA LEU A 33 -1.66 -28.47 44.72
C LEU A 33 -1.99 -28.49 46.23
N PRO A 34 -2.78 -29.46 46.73
CA PRO A 34 -3.16 -29.55 48.15
C PRO A 34 -1.97 -29.42 49.12
N GLN A 35 -0.88 -30.15 48.87
CA GLN A 35 0.34 -30.10 49.70
C GLN A 35 1.01 -28.73 49.71
N ASN A 36 0.73 -27.90 48.69
CA ASN A 36 1.38 -26.62 48.48
C ASN A 36 0.53 -25.43 48.94
N VAL A 37 -0.65 -25.64 49.53
CA VAL A 37 -1.52 -24.53 49.99
C VAL A 37 -0.81 -23.63 51.01
N LYS A 38 -0.22 -24.22 52.04
CA LYS A 38 0.53 -23.47 53.07
C LYS A 38 1.75 -22.72 52.51
N PRO A 39 2.70 -23.37 51.78
CA PRO A 39 3.84 -22.64 51.23
C PRO A 39 3.43 -21.61 50.17
N HIS A 40 2.34 -21.85 49.42
CA HIS A 40 1.79 -20.88 48.47
C HIS A 40 1.33 -19.60 49.17
N LEU A 41 0.50 -19.73 50.22
CA LEU A 41 0.00 -18.59 50.98
C LEU A 41 1.14 -17.80 51.65
N ALA A 42 2.08 -18.50 52.29
CA ALA A 42 3.22 -17.86 52.94
C ALA A 42 4.10 -17.07 51.96
N LYS A 43 4.31 -17.58 50.74
CA LYS A 43 5.24 -16.99 49.76
C LYS A 43 4.59 -15.92 48.87
N LEU A 44 3.39 -16.17 48.36
CA LEU A 44 2.73 -15.30 47.39
C LEU A 44 1.69 -14.36 48.00
N HIS A 45 1.22 -14.69 49.20
CA HIS A 45 0.19 -13.95 49.91
C HIS A 45 0.61 -13.67 51.37
N PRO A 46 1.80 -13.08 51.62
CA PRO A 46 2.36 -12.95 52.98
C PRO A 46 1.51 -12.09 53.92
N GLY A 47 0.59 -11.27 53.39
CA GLY A 47 -0.38 -10.52 54.18
C GLY A 47 -1.49 -11.39 54.81
N HIS A 48 -1.71 -12.61 54.32
CA HIS A 48 -2.67 -13.56 54.88
C HIS A 48 -2.02 -14.35 56.01
N LYS A 49 -2.14 -13.86 57.25
CA LYS A 49 -1.66 -14.54 58.47
C LYS A 49 -2.58 -15.69 58.91
N VAL A 50 -2.98 -16.55 57.97
CA VAL A 50 -3.89 -17.67 58.24
C VAL A 50 -3.08 -18.92 58.58
N GLN A 51 -3.36 -19.54 59.74
CA GLN A 51 -2.79 -20.84 60.06
C GLN A 51 -3.52 -21.92 59.25
N VAL A 52 -2.79 -22.56 58.33
CA VAL A 52 -3.31 -23.63 57.48
C VAL A 52 -3.20 -24.96 58.20
N ASN A 53 -4.34 -25.65 58.39
CA ASN A 53 -4.36 -27.03 58.85
C ASN A 53 -4.12 -27.96 57.65
N GLU A 54 -2.87 -28.38 57.47
CA GLU A 54 -2.44 -29.20 56.33
C GLU A 54 -3.17 -30.55 56.28
N GLN A 55 -3.41 -31.18 57.43
CA GLN A 55 -4.11 -32.46 57.50
C GLN A 55 -5.56 -32.32 57.02
N LEU A 56 -6.28 -31.29 57.51
CA LEU A 56 -7.64 -31.01 57.07
C LEU A 56 -7.72 -30.72 55.56
N VAL A 57 -6.77 -29.95 55.02
CA VAL A 57 -6.67 -29.66 53.58
C VAL A 57 -6.46 -30.94 52.77
N MET A 58 -5.56 -31.82 53.21
CA MET A 58 -5.25 -33.07 52.51
C MET A 58 -6.40 -34.09 52.59
N ASP A 59 -7.02 -34.23 53.76
CA ASP A 59 -8.16 -35.15 53.95
C ASP A 59 -9.37 -34.69 53.13
N THR A 60 -9.67 -33.38 53.15
CA THR A 60 -10.76 -32.80 52.35
C THR A 60 -10.46 -32.90 50.85
N ALA A 61 -9.20 -32.69 50.43
CA ALA A 61 -8.82 -32.83 49.03
C ALA A 61 -8.97 -34.28 48.54
N THR A 62 -8.58 -35.25 49.37
CA THR A 62 -8.72 -36.68 49.07
C THR A 62 -10.20 -37.07 48.97
N ALA A 63 -11.04 -36.61 49.88
CA ALA A 63 -12.49 -36.86 49.86
C ALA A 63 -13.17 -36.30 48.60
N GLU A 64 -12.70 -35.17 48.08
CA GLU A 64 -13.20 -34.54 46.85
C GLU A 64 -12.52 -35.06 45.56
N GLY A 65 -11.65 -36.07 45.67
CA GLY A 65 -10.94 -36.65 44.52
C GLY A 65 -9.92 -35.70 43.87
N ILE A 66 -9.43 -34.71 44.62
CA ILE A 66 -8.44 -33.74 44.14
C ILE A 66 -7.05 -34.39 44.19
N LEU A 67 -6.39 -34.44 43.03
CA LEU A 67 -5.07 -35.06 42.91
C LEU A 67 -3.97 -34.10 43.34
N ASN A 68 -2.92 -34.65 43.97
CA ASN A 68 -1.72 -33.90 44.34
C ASN A 68 -0.69 -33.82 43.19
N THR A 69 -1.18 -33.74 41.94
CA THR A 69 -0.37 -33.65 40.73
C THR A 69 -0.90 -32.55 39.83
N TRP A 70 -0.04 -31.98 38.97
CA TRP A 70 -0.49 -30.92 38.05
C TRP A 70 -1.58 -31.43 37.11
N PRO A 71 -2.61 -30.60 36.80
CA PRO A 71 -3.66 -31.00 35.89
C PRO A 71 -3.10 -31.40 34.53
N LYS A 72 -3.64 -32.46 33.94
CA LYS A 72 -3.31 -32.89 32.58
C LYS A 72 -4.30 -32.27 31.60
N LEU A 73 -3.77 -31.68 30.53
CA LEU A 73 -4.61 -31.17 29.45
C LEU A 73 -5.15 -32.33 28.60
N PRO A 74 -6.34 -32.18 27.98
CA PRO A 74 -6.87 -33.17 27.05
C PRO A 74 -5.87 -33.50 25.93
N SER A 75 -5.70 -34.79 25.63
CA SER A 75 -4.80 -35.26 24.57
C SER A 75 -5.27 -34.84 23.17
N LYS A 76 -6.58 -34.65 22.97
CA LYS A 76 -7.19 -34.18 21.72
C LYS A 76 -8.02 -32.90 21.95
N GLY A 77 -8.03 -32.02 20.96
CA GLY A 77 -8.79 -30.77 20.98
C GLY A 77 -8.17 -29.62 21.80
N ILE A 78 -8.83 -28.47 21.74
CA ILE A 78 -8.56 -27.27 22.55
C ILE A 78 -9.66 -27.18 23.61
N PRO A 79 -9.35 -27.17 24.91
CA PRO A 79 -10.38 -27.14 25.95
C PRO A 79 -11.07 -25.76 26.04
N VAL A 80 -12.32 -25.74 26.50
CA VAL A 80 -12.97 -24.49 26.95
C VAL A 80 -12.24 -23.96 28.18
N GLN A 81 -12.10 -22.64 28.31
CA GLN A 81 -11.39 -22.00 29.42
C GLN A 81 -11.86 -22.55 30.78
N TYR A 82 -10.90 -22.74 31.67
CA TYR A 82 -11.15 -23.20 33.03
C TYR A 82 -11.47 -22.01 33.92
N ALA A 83 -12.59 -22.09 34.63
CA ALA A 83 -13.01 -21.06 35.56
C ALA A 83 -11.94 -20.78 36.63
N GLY A 84 -11.74 -19.51 36.96
CA GLY A 84 -10.78 -19.08 37.98
C GLY A 84 -9.34 -18.89 37.50
N LEU A 85 -9.01 -19.25 36.25
CA LEU A 85 -7.70 -18.97 35.64
C LEU A 85 -7.79 -17.76 34.68
N PRO A 86 -6.74 -16.93 34.57
CA PRO A 86 -6.76 -15.75 33.71
C PRO A 86 -6.59 -16.13 32.24
N CYS A 87 -7.37 -15.50 31.37
CA CYS A 87 -7.24 -15.66 29.93
C CYS A 87 -6.40 -14.53 29.32
N LYS A 88 -5.57 -14.88 28.35
CA LYS A 88 -4.77 -13.93 27.57
C LYS A 88 -4.77 -14.32 26.10
N VAL A 89 -4.63 -13.36 25.19
CA VAL A 89 -4.39 -13.65 23.77
C VAL A 89 -2.90 -13.90 23.56
N GLY A 90 -2.57 -15.01 22.89
CA GLY A 90 -1.19 -15.38 22.57
C GLY A 90 -1.07 -16.01 21.19
N VAL A 91 0.16 -16.39 20.85
CA VAL A 91 0.48 -17.05 19.58
C VAL A 91 0.75 -18.53 19.82
N ARG A 92 0.11 -19.39 19.03
CA ARG A 92 0.32 -20.84 19.01
C ARG A 92 1.56 -21.19 18.21
N CYS A 93 2.30 -22.20 18.66
CA CYS A 93 3.33 -22.82 17.83
C CYS A 93 2.73 -23.37 16.53
N VAL A 94 3.52 -23.35 15.46
CA VAL A 94 3.14 -23.89 14.15
C VAL A 94 3.03 -25.42 14.15
N ALA A 95 3.82 -26.11 14.99
CA ALA A 95 3.95 -27.57 15.02
C ALA A 95 3.35 -28.24 16.26
N CYS A 96 3.07 -27.51 17.34
CA CYS A 96 2.52 -28.09 18.57
C CYS A 96 1.47 -27.17 19.23
N ARG A 97 0.89 -27.61 20.35
CA ARG A 97 -0.15 -26.87 21.09
C ARG A 97 0.40 -25.85 22.09
N THR A 98 1.72 -25.68 22.18
CA THR A 98 2.30 -24.73 23.13
C THR A 98 2.01 -23.29 22.70
N MET A 99 1.57 -22.47 23.65
CA MET A 99 1.26 -21.06 23.44
C MET A 99 2.35 -20.15 23.99
N TYR A 100 2.44 -18.95 23.42
CA TYR A 100 3.39 -17.93 23.86
C TYR A 100 2.74 -16.56 23.87
N SER A 101 3.08 -15.75 24.87
CA SER A 101 2.62 -14.36 24.97
C SER A 101 3.26 -13.44 23.94
N LYS A 102 4.42 -13.81 23.39
CA LYS A 102 5.16 -13.04 22.38
C LYS A 102 5.55 -13.94 21.20
N PHE A 103 5.50 -13.38 20.00
CA PHE A 103 5.86 -14.11 18.78
C PHE A 103 7.34 -14.53 18.76
N LYS A 104 8.26 -13.64 19.18
CA LYS A 104 9.71 -13.93 19.27
C LYS A 104 10.03 -15.16 20.14
N THR A 105 9.27 -15.36 21.22
CA THR A 105 9.43 -16.54 22.07
C THR A 105 8.91 -17.82 21.43
N MET A 106 7.82 -17.73 20.65
CA MET A 106 7.31 -18.84 19.85
C MET A 106 8.32 -19.24 18.76
N GLN A 107 8.90 -18.28 18.04
CA GLN A 107 9.94 -18.56 17.03
C GLN A 107 11.14 -19.27 17.63
N LYS A 108 11.61 -18.81 18.80
CA LYS A 108 12.70 -19.47 19.52
C LYS A 108 12.34 -20.92 19.85
N HIS A 109 11.10 -21.19 20.27
CA HIS A 109 10.65 -22.55 20.52
C HIS A 109 10.55 -23.39 19.24
N ALA A 110 9.93 -22.87 18.17
CA ALA A 110 9.81 -23.58 16.90
C ALA A 110 11.18 -24.01 16.37
N ARG A 111 12.18 -23.13 16.48
CA ARG A 111 13.56 -23.42 16.09
C ARG A 111 14.20 -24.48 16.99
N LEU A 112 14.09 -24.35 18.32
CA LEU A 112 14.80 -25.24 19.25
C LEU A 112 14.14 -26.62 19.42
N ALA A 113 12.81 -26.69 19.43
CA ALA A 113 12.05 -27.91 19.70
C ALA A 113 11.66 -28.67 18.43
N HIS A 114 11.56 -27.97 17.30
CA HIS A 114 11.07 -28.55 16.04
C HIS A 114 12.03 -28.35 14.86
N GLY A 115 13.12 -27.60 15.01
CA GLY A 115 14.01 -27.26 13.90
C GLY A 115 13.39 -26.32 12.86
N ILE A 116 12.23 -25.73 13.14
CA ILE A 116 11.47 -24.92 12.18
C ILE A 116 11.86 -23.45 12.30
N ILE A 117 12.33 -22.87 11.20
CA ILE A 117 12.55 -21.42 11.08
C ILE A 117 11.25 -20.78 10.57
N VAL A 118 10.61 -20.00 11.44
CA VAL A 118 9.35 -19.32 11.12
C VAL A 118 9.65 -17.89 10.66
N ASP A 119 9.23 -17.55 9.44
CA ASP A 119 9.33 -16.21 8.88
C ASP A 119 8.61 -15.17 9.79
N PRO A 120 9.26 -14.05 10.16
CA PRO A 120 8.62 -12.95 10.87
C PRO A 120 7.32 -12.41 10.26
N LYS A 121 7.17 -12.53 8.94
CA LYS A 121 6.02 -12.08 8.16
C LYS A 121 4.94 -13.15 7.98
N ALA A 122 5.19 -14.39 8.40
CA ALA A 122 4.21 -15.47 8.25
C ALA A 122 2.92 -15.18 9.05
N PRO A 123 1.74 -15.60 8.53
CA PRO A 123 0.47 -15.51 9.24
C PRO A 123 0.54 -16.18 10.61
N ARG A 124 0.06 -15.48 11.64
CA ARG A 124 0.19 -15.89 13.04
C ARG A 124 -1.09 -16.57 13.50
N ARG A 125 -0.95 -17.74 14.11
CA ARG A 125 -2.08 -18.44 14.75
C ARG A 125 -2.31 -17.88 16.14
N TYR A 126 -3.17 -16.88 16.26
CA TYR A 126 -3.58 -16.34 17.56
C TYR A 126 -4.66 -17.22 18.21
N SER A 127 -4.61 -17.37 19.52
CA SER A 127 -5.66 -18.04 20.29
C SER A 127 -5.73 -17.47 21.71
N LEU A 128 -6.89 -17.60 22.34
CA LEU A 128 -7.00 -17.42 23.79
C LEU A 128 -6.15 -18.50 24.48
N MET A 129 -5.45 -18.15 25.54
CA MET A 129 -4.60 -19.07 26.29
C MET A 129 -4.76 -18.86 27.78
N GLN A 130 -4.59 -19.96 28.52
CA GLN A 130 -4.50 -20.00 29.98
C GLN A 130 -3.20 -20.72 30.37
N HIS A 131 -2.85 -20.61 31.64
CA HIS A 131 -1.74 -21.31 32.24
C HIS A 131 -2.14 -21.74 33.66
N PHE A 132 -1.53 -22.80 34.17
CA PHE A 132 -1.88 -23.30 35.50
C PHE A 132 -1.20 -22.51 36.64
N ALA A 133 -0.05 -21.88 36.42
CA ALA A 133 0.71 -21.23 37.49
C ALA A 133 1.40 -19.95 37.04
N ASN A 134 1.45 -18.94 37.92
CA ASN A 134 2.16 -17.68 37.69
C ASN A 134 3.70 -17.75 37.91
N PHE A 135 4.27 -18.94 38.16
CA PHE A 135 5.69 -19.11 38.49
C PHE A 135 6.59 -19.38 37.27
N PRO A 136 7.84 -18.88 37.22
CA PRO A 136 8.82 -19.25 36.21
C PRO A 136 9.32 -20.67 36.50
N GLY A 137 8.79 -21.65 35.79
CA GLY A 137 9.19 -23.06 35.90
C GLY A 137 8.18 -24.00 35.24
N VAL A 138 6.90 -23.66 35.33
CA VAL A 138 5.79 -24.36 34.64
C VAL A 138 5.29 -23.48 33.48
N LYS A 139 6.18 -23.22 32.50
CA LYS A 139 5.89 -22.32 31.36
C LYS A 139 5.13 -23.04 30.24
N SER A 140 3.93 -23.53 30.49
CA SER A 140 3.07 -24.05 29.42
C SER A 140 1.77 -23.28 29.39
N TRP A 141 1.79 -22.13 28.72
CA TRP A 141 0.55 -21.57 28.22
C TRP A 141 -0.06 -22.59 27.25
N PHE A 142 -1.36 -22.81 27.37
CA PHE A 142 -2.11 -23.72 26.52
C PHE A 142 -3.34 -23.01 25.94
N PRO A 143 -3.77 -23.38 24.73
CA PRO A 143 -4.89 -22.73 24.07
C PRO A 143 -6.19 -23.10 24.77
N VAL A 144 -7.14 -22.17 24.79
CA VAL A 144 -8.51 -22.38 25.26
C VAL A 144 -9.52 -21.66 24.37
N TYR A 145 -10.80 -22.01 24.48
CA TYR A 145 -11.91 -21.20 23.97
C TYR A 145 -12.57 -20.39 25.09
N GLY A 146 -13.24 -19.28 24.76
CA GLY A 146 -14.01 -18.50 25.73
C GLY A 146 -15.12 -19.33 26.39
N HIS A 147 -15.51 -18.97 27.61
CA HIS A 147 -16.61 -19.64 28.30
C HIS A 147 -17.93 -19.05 27.85
N SER A 148 -18.82 -19.89 27.36
CA SER A 148 -20.21 -19.55 27.10
C SER A 148 -21.01 -19.59 28.40
N THR A 149 -21.80 -18.57 28.70
CA THR A 149 -22.72 -18.54 29.85
C THR A 149 -24.12 -19.00 29.48
N LEU A 150 -24.28 -19.77 28.39
CA LEU A 150 -25.56 -20.26 27.90
C LEU A 150 -26.29 -21.10 28.97
N PRO A 151 -27.50 -20.70 29.41
CA PRO A 151 -28.41 -21.64 30.05
C PRO A 151 -28.70 -22.80 29.09
N THR A 152 -28.76 -24.02 29.62
CA THR A 152 -28.96 -25.29 28.90
C THR A 152 -30.23 -25.39 28.04
N SER A 153 -31.10 -24.36 28.05
CA SER A 153 -32.37 -24.27 27.31
C SER A 153 -32.51 -23.01 26.45
N SER A 154 -31.48 -22.18 26.33
CA SER A 154 -31.56 -20.96 25.52
C SER A 154 -31.22 -21.24 24.05
N THR A 155 -32.24 -21.30 23.20
CA THR A 155 -32.09 -21.35 21.74
C THR A 155 -32.27 -19.96 21.14
N PRO A 156 -31.53 -19.60 20.08
CA PRO A 156 -31.78 -18.37 19.33
C PRO A 156 -33.22 -18.36 18.81
N SER A 157 -33.79 -17.16 18.59
CA SER A 157 -35.06 -17.05 17.88
C SER A 157 -34.96 -17.74 16.52
N ALA A 158 -36.00 -18.47 16.10
CA ALA A 158 -36.06 -19.11 14.79
C ALA A 158 -35.90 -18.10 13.63
N GLN A 159 -36.15 -16.81 13.89
CA GLN A 159 -36.02 -15.72 12.91
C GLN A 159 -34.68 -14.97 13.01
N TYR A 160 -33.84 -15.27 14.01
CA TYR A 160 -32.62 -14.50 14.29
C TYR A 160 -31.70 -14.33 13.08
N LEU A 161 -31.35 -15.42 12.38
CA LEU A 161 -30.45 -15.35 11.22
C LEU A 161 -31.10 -14.60 10.04
N SER A 162 -32.42 -14.75 9.87
CA SER A 162 -33.19 -14.00 8.86
C SER A 162 -33.20 -12.49 9.17
N ASP A 163 -33.39 -12.11 10.43
CA ASP A 163 -33.42 -10.70 10.86
C ASP A 163 -32.02 -10.06 10.81
N LEU A 164 -30.98 -10.82 11.17
CA LEU A 164 -29.59 -10.39 11.02
C LEU A 164 -29.25 -10.19 9.54
N ARG A 165 -29.74 -11.08 8.66
CA ARG A 165 -29.54 -10.94 7.22
C ARG A 165 -30.20 -9.70 6.67
N LYS A 166 -31.45 -9.43 7.05
CA LYS A 166 -32.16 -8.22 6.65
C LYS A 166 -31.40 -6.96 7.08
N ARG A 167 -30.88 -6.92 8.32
CA ARG A 167 -30.03 -5.82 8.81
C ARG A 167 -28.72 -5.66 8.02
N LEU A 168 -28.11 -6.76 7.57
CA LEU A 168 -26.90 -6.73 6.73
C LEU A 168 -27.19 -6.26 5.29
N ASP A 169 -28.35 -6.62 4.74
CA ASP A 169 -28.78 -6.18 3.41
C ASP A 169 -29.30 -4.72 3.42
N GLU A 170 -29.71 -4.19 4.59
CA GLU A 170 -30.16 -2.79 4.81
C GLU A 170 -29.01 -1.75 4.87
N HIS A 171 -27.74 -2.15 4.72
CA HIS A 171 -26.62 -1.22 4.74
C HIS A 171 -26.74 -0.12 3.66
N SER A 172 -26.52 1.14 4.08
CA SER A 172 -26.60 2.31 3.21
C SER A 172 -25.73 2.18 1.96
N ALA A 173 -26.35 2.34 0.79
CA ALA A 173 -25.63 2.55 -0.46
C ALA A 173 -24.64 3.71 -0.27
N LEU A 174 -23.39 3.51 -0.69
CA LEU A 174 -22.43 4.60 -0.63
C LEU A 174 -22.82 5.67 -1.62
N LEU A 175 -22.79 6.91 -1.15
CA LEU A 175 -23.02 8.08 -1.97
C LEU A 175 -22.02 8.08 -3.14
N ALA A 176 -22.57 7.92 -4.35
CA ALA A 176 -21.85 8.11 -5.60
C ALA A 176 -21.49 9.59 -5.73
N GLY A 177 -20.30 9.97 -5.26
CA GLY A 177 -19.86 11.36 -5.33
C GLY A 177 -18.45 11.65 -4.83
N GLN A 178 -17.65 10.64 -4.47
CA GLN A 178 -16.24 10.86 -4.13
C GLN A 178 -15.37 10.13 -5.15
N VAL A 179 -14.56 10.92 -5.86
CA VAL A 179 -13.53 10.44 -6.78
C VAL A 179 -12.70 9.38 -6.05
N ASP A 180 -12.69 8.15 -6.58
CA ASP A 180 -11.99 7.04 -5.96
C ASP A 180 -10.48 7.16 -6.24
N TYR A 181 -9.74 7.67 -5.24
CA TYR A 181 -8.28 7.79 -5.25
C TYR A 181 -7.54 6.45 -5.46
N ARG A 182 -8.25 5.30 -5.46
CA ARG A 182 -7.67 3.95 -5.66
C ARG A 182 -7.56 3.54 -7.13
N GLN A 183 -8.25 4.22 -8.05
CA GLN A 183 -8.08 4.04 -9.50
C GLN A 183 -7.06 5.01 -10.10
N MET A 184 -6.48 5.86 -9.26
CA MET A 184 -5.48 6.84 -9.65
C MET A 184 -4.09 6.25 -9.45
N SER A 185 -3.26 6.25 -10.50
CA SER A 185 -1.86 5.88 -10.34
C SER A 185 -1.22 6.76 -9.26
N PRO A 186 -0.25 6.26 -8.46
CA PRO A 186 0.44 7.08 -7.47
C PRO A 186 1.02 8.37 -8.07
N TRP A 187 1.38 8.33 -9.35
CA TRP A 187 1.79 9.49 -10.14
C TRP A 187 0.67 10.49 -10.37
N HIS A 188 -0.52 10.05 -10.78
CA HIS A 188 -1.68 10.93 -10.97
C HIS A 188 -2.14 11.55 -9.65
N THR A 189 -2.12 10.79 -8.55
CA THR A 189 -2.41 11.32 -7.20
C THR A 189 -1.38 12.36 -6.76
N THR A 190 -0.10 12.11 -7.03
CA THR A 190 1.00 13.01 -6.67
C THR A 190 0.97 14.32 -7.44
N THR A 191 0.68 14.25 -8.73
CA THR A 191 0.72 15.43 -9.63
C THR A 191 -0.56 16.25 -9.57
N GLY A 192 -1.71 15.63 -9.30
CA GLY A 192 -3.00 16.33 -9.29
C GLY A 192 -3.49 16.74 -10.70
N TRP A 193 -2.77 16.41 -11.78
CA TRP A 193 -3.05 16.94 -13.12
C TRP A 193 -4.44 16.56 -13.66
N TYR A 194 -4.95 15.40 -13.24
CA TYR A 194 -6.31 14.96 -13.54
C TYR A 194 -7.38 15.97 -13.11
N SER A 195 -7.15 16.71 -12.02
CA SER A 195 -8.12 17.71 -11.53
C SER A 195 -8.26 18.88 -12.48
N TRP A 196 -7.21 19.22 -13.23
CA TRP A 196 -7.27 20.24 -14.27
C TRP A 196 -7.89 19.72 -15.57
N LEU A 197 -7.71 18.43 -15.89
CA LEU A 197 -8.29 17.80 -17.08
C LEU A 197 -9.79 17.52 -16.97
N ALA A 198 -10.34 17.45 -15.74
CA ALA A 198 -11.71 17.00 -15.49
C ALA A 198 -12.78 17.72 -16.32
N ASP A 199 -12.58 19.01 -16.61
CA ASP A 199 -13.52 19.86 -17.35
C ASP A 199 -13.01 20.25 -18.75
N LYS A 200 -11.99 19.56 -19.28
CA LYS A 200 -11.35 19.88 -20.56
C LYS A 200 -11.73 18.91 -21.67
N GLN A 201 -11.73 19.42 -22.89
CA GLN A 201 -11.88 18.67 -24.13
C GLN A 201 -10.58 18.72 -24.95
N PRO A 202 -10.38 17.84 -25.95
CA PRO A 202 -9.16 17.83 -26.77
C PRO A 202 -8.86 19.19 -27.41
N GLN A 203 -9.89 19.94 -27.82
CA GLN A 203 -9.75 21.29 -28.37
C GLN A 203 -9.22 22.34 -27.38
N ASP A 204 -9.30 22.09 -26.07
CA ASP A 204 -8.80 23.01 -25.04
C ASP A 204 -7.30 22.80 -24.76
N ILE A 205 -6.69 21.77 -25.37
CA ILE A 205 -5.32 21.31 -25.05
C ILE A 205 -4.46 21.31 -26.32
N PHE A 206 -4.76 20.44 -27.28
CA PHE A 206 -3.88 20.17 -28.43
C PHE A 206 -3.59 21.40 -29.31
N PRO A 207 -4.58 22.29 -29.61
CA PRO A 207 -4.30 23.48 -30.42
C PRO A 207 -3.22 24.41 -29.85
N TYR A 208 -2.95 24.34 -28.54
CA TYR A 208 -1.94 25.16 -27.88
C TYR A 208 -0.54 24.54 -27.91
N SER A 209 -0.42 23.21 -27.83
CA SER A 209 0.88 22.52 -27.72
C SER A 209 1.33 21.81 -29.00
N ASP A 210 0.44 21.60 -29.97
CA ASP A 210 0.77 20.92 -31.23
C ASP A 210 1.76 21.73 -32.07
N HIS A 211 2.69 21.03 -32.75
CA HIS A 211 3.53 21.70 -33.74
C HIS A 211 2.65 22.37 -34.84
N PRO A 212 3.03 23.57 -35.30
CA PRO A 212 2.39 24.20 -36.44
C PRO A 212 2.40 23.27 -37.65
N LYS A 213 1.29 23.25 -38.41
CA LYS A 213 1.22 22.51 -39.67
C LYS A 213 2.13 23.20 -40.69
N ALA A 214 2.85 22.42 -41.50
CA ALA A 214 3.84 22.91 -42.47
C ALA A 214 3.32 23.96 -43.48
N ALA A 215 2.00 24.09 -43.63
CA ALA A 215 1.35 25.06 -44.51
C ALA A 215 1.14 26.46 -43.90
N GLN A 216 1.57 26.72 -42.67
CA GLN A 216 1.37 28.01 -41.99
C GLN A 216 2.64 28.87 -42.07
N GLU A 217 2.78 29.66 -43.16
CA GLU A 217 3.96 30.52 -43.43
C GLU A 217 4.35 31.41 -42.23
N GLN A 218 3.36 31.90 -41.47
CA GLN A 218 3.55 32.77 -40.30
C GLN A 218 4.40 32.17 -39.16
N TRP A 219 4.54 30.84 -39.08
CA TRP A 219 5.34 30.19 -38.04
C TRP A 219 6.77 29.89 -38.46
N THR A 220 7.09 30.00 -39.76
CA THR A 220 8.41 29.64 -40.31
C THR A 220 9.50 30.49 -39.67
N THR A 221 9.35 31.81 -39.71
CA THR A 221 10.30 32.76 -39.12
C THR A 221 10.46 32.55 -37.61
N VAL A 222 9.36 32.31 -36.89
CA VAL A 222 9.38 32.05 -35.45
C VAL A 222 10.19 30.79 -35.13
N ILE A 223 9.93 29.70 -35.87
CA ILE A 223 10.64 28.42 -35.67
C ILE A 223 12.14 28.59 -35.97
N ASP A 224 12.48 29.28 -37.06
CA ASP A 224 13.88 29.53 -37.43
C ASP A 224 14.61 30.35 -36.35
N TRP A 225 13.96 31.38 -35.80
CA TRP A 225 14.52 32.20 -34.73
C TRP A 225 14.73 31.40 -33.44
N VAL A 226 13.78 30.54 -33.07
CA VAL A 226 13.89 29.65 -31.91
C VAL A 226 15.00 28.61 -32.11
N HIS A 227 15.13 28.06 -33.31
CA HIS A 227 16.24 27.16 -33.65
C HIS A 227 17.60 27.87 -33.55
N CYS A 228 17.71 29.09 -34.10
CA CYS A 228 18.92 29.90 -34.00
C CYS A 228 19.34 30.17 -32.54
N PHE A 229 18.40 30.52 -31.66
CA PHE A 229 18.70 30.67 -30.24
C PHE A 229 19.10 29.35 -29.58
N PHE A 230 18.36 28.27 -29.83
CA PHE A 230 18.67 26.96 -29.24
C PHE A 230 20.05 26.48 -29.65
N ASP A 231 20.37 26.54 -30.95
CA ASP A 231 21.66 26.10 -31.47
C ASP A 231 22.80 26.99 -30.94
N TYR A 232 22.60 28.31 -30.84
CA TYR A 232 23.55 29.20 -30.17
C TYR A 232 23.81 28.77 -28.72
N ALA A 233 22.76 28.65 -27.91
CA ALA A 233 22.88 28.30 -26.50
C ALA A 233 23.49 26.91 -26.29
N TYR A 234 23.18 25.94 -27.16
CA TYR A 234 23.70 24.57 -27.13
C TYR A 234 25.22 24.49 -27.29
N HIS A 235 25.84 25.46 -28.00
CA HIS A 235 27.30 25.50 -28.21
C HIS A 235 28.05 26.30 -27.12
N LEU A 236 27.35 27.08 -26.30
CA LEU A 236 27.97 27.88 -25.22
C LEU A 236 28.77 27.07 -24.20
N PRO A 237 28.42 25.82 -23.83
CA PRO A 237 29.25 25.04 -22.92
C PRO A 237 30.70 24.89 -23.39
N SER A 238 30.95 24.81 -24.69
CA SER A 238 32.31 24.73 -25.25
C SER A 238 33.11 26.03 -25.12
N ALA A 239 32.44 27.17 -24.91
CA ALA A 239 33.04 28.49 -24.76
C ALA A 239 32.97 29.03 -23.32
N SER A 240 32.59 28.19 -22.35
CA SER A 240 32.36 28.59 -20.95
C SER A 240 33.46 28.10 -20.03
N SER A 241 33.70 28.81 -18.92
CA SER A 241 34.64 28.36 -17.90
C SER A 241 34.11 27.12 -17.16
N GLU A 242 35.01 26.20 -16.81
CA GLU A 242 34.65 24.94 -16.14
C GLU A 242 33.87 25.18 -14.84
N LEU A 243 34.30 26.16 -14.03
CA LEU A 243 33.64 26.52 -12.78
C LEU A 243 32.19 26.97 -13.01
N ALA A 244 31.91 27.77 -14.04
CA ALA A 244 30.56 28.20 -14.37
C ALA A 244 29.67 27.00 -14.73
N LEU A 245 30.21 26.05 -15.50
CA LEU A 245 29.50 24.83 -15.91
C LEU A 245 29.27 23.87 -14.74
N GLN A 246 30.21 23.77 -13.79
CA GLN A 246 30.05 22.99 -12.57
C GLN A 246 28.99 23.59 -11.65
N ILE A 247 28.97 24.92 -11.48
CA ILE A 247 27.92 25.62 -10.71
C ILE A 247 26.55 25.35 -11.35
N LEU A 248 26.42 25.53 -12.66
CA LEU A 248 25.17 25.31 -13.39
C LEU A 248 24.65 23.86 -13.30
N ASN A 249 25.57 22.88 -13.21
CA ASN A 249 25.22 21.47 -13.06
C ASN A 249 25.03 21.02 -11.60
N THR A 250 25.25 21.91 -10.63
CA THR A 250 25.10 21.61 -9.20
C THR A 250 23.67 21.89 -8.77
N GLU A 251 22.97 20.85 -8.32
CA GLU A 251 21.51 20.91 -8.09
C GLU A 251 21.11 21.23 -6.65
N ALA A 252 22.04 21.17 -5.69
CA ALA A 252 21.76 21.45 -4.28
C ALA A 252 22.61 22.64 -3.82
N GLY A 253 21.96 23.64 -3.19
CA GLY A 253 22.64 24.86 -2.73
C GLY A 253 23.67 24.65 -1.61
N ASN A 254 23.62 23.49 -0.92
CA ASN A 254 24.45 23.19 0.26
C ASN A 254 25.41 22.00 0.06
N SER A 255 25.55 21.45 -1.15
CA SER A 255 26.42 20.30 -1.42
C SER A 255 27.79 20.73 -1.96
N GLU A 256 28.77 19.82 -1.90
CA GLU A 256 29.99 19.95 -2.72
C GLU A 256 29.62 20.12 -4.20
N PHE A 257 30.46 20.86 -4.94
CA PHE A 257 30.26 21.11 -6.37
C PHE A 257 30.14 19.79 -7.13
N ASN A 258 29.23 19.76 -8.11
CA ASN A 258 29.24 18.69 -9.08
C ASN A 258 30.52 18.81 -9.92
N HIS A 259 31.46 17.89 -9.72
CA HIS A 259 32.72 17.87 -10.45
C HIS A 259 32.56 17.60 -11.95
N THR A 260 31.38 17.16 -12.39
CA THR A 260 31.07 17.02 -13.82
C THR A 260 30.51 18.34 -14.36
N PRO A 261 31.20 19.03 -15.29
CA PRO A 261 30.68 20.25 -15.89
C PRO A 261 29.44 19.97 -16.76
N PHE A 262 28.51 20.93 -16.79
CA PHE A 262 27.42 20.94 -17.77
C PHE A 262 27.99 20.96 -19.21
N GLY A 263 27.41 20.18 -20.13
CA GLY A 263 27.95 20.03 -21.47
C GLY A 263 26.95 19.52 -22.51
N PRO A 264 27.36 19.47 -23.79
CA PRO A 264 26.54 18.96 -24.88
C PRO A 264 26.33 17.45 -24.75
N HIS A 265 25.23 16.96 -25.33
CA HIS A 265 24.99 15.53 -25.44
C HIS A 265 25.85 14.89 -26.54
N GLN A 266 26.35 13.68 -26.30
CA GLN A 266 27.24 12.95 -27.22
C GLN A 266 26.53 12.40 -28.48
N MET A 267 25.20 12.27 -28.44
CA MET A 267 24.39 11.67 -29.51
C MET A 267 23.59 12.76 -30.25
N GLY A 268 23.70 12.82 -31.58
CA GLY A 268 23.06 13.86 -32.41
C GLY A 268 21.53 13.86 -32.36
N ASP A 269 20.90 12.69 -32.32
CA ASP A 269 19.42 12.57 -32.23
C ASP A 269 18.85 13.19 -30.96
N THR A 270 19.66 13.25 -29.89
CA THR A 270 19.28 13.88 -28.63
C THR A 270 19.12 15.38 -28.80
N GLN A 271 20.03 16.07 -29.50
CA GLN A 271 19.93 17.52 -29.72
C GLN A 271 18.62 17.87 -30.45
N GLN A 272 18.29 17.13 -31.50
CA GLN A 272 17.07 17.33 -32.28
C GLN A 272 15.80 17.21 -31.43
N ALA A 273 15.72 16.19 -30.57
CA ALA A 273 14.56 15.97 -29.71
C ALA A 273 14.38 17.08 -28.65
N TYR A 274 15.48 17.68 -28.17
CA TYR A 274 15.45 18.78 -27.21
C TYR A 274 15.01 20.08 -27.90
N ARG A 275 15.56 20.36 -29.09
CA ARG A 275 15.18 21.50 -29.92
C ARG A 275 13.69 21.49 -30.27
N GLN A 276 13.15 20.32 -30.64
CA GLN A 276 11.72 20.16 -30.93
C GLN A 276 10.84 20.50 -29.72
N LEU A 277 11.15 19.95 -28.54
CA LEU A 277 10.39 20.24 -27.31
C LEU A 277 10.47 21.73 -26.94
N PHE A 278 11.66 22.32 -27.05
CA PHE A 278 11.88 23.74 -26.80
C PHE A 278 11.08 24.63 -27.76
N THR A 279 11.02 24.25 -29.03
CA THR A 279 10.22 24.94 -30.05
C THR A 279 8.73 24.87 -29.74
N GLN A 280 8.22 23.69 -29.36
CA GLN A 280 6.83 23.54 -28.91
C GLN A 280 6.52 24.41 -27.70
N PHE A 281 7.46 24.54 -26.77
CA PHE A 281 7.28 25.36 -25.58
C PHE A 281 7.13 26.85 -25.93
N ILE A 282 8.00 27.41 -26.77
CA ILE A 282 7.88 28.81 -27.19
C ILE A 282 6.57 29.06 -27.95
N ILE A 283 6.19 28.14 -28.85
CA ILE A 283 4.93 28.24 -29.60
C ILE A 283 3.72 28.18 -28.66
N PHE A 284 3.77 27.31 -27.65
CA PHE A 284 2.75 27.25 -26.61
C PHE A 284 2.61 28.58 -25.89
N LEU A 285 3.73 29.20 -25.47
CA LEU A 285 3.73 30.52 -24.81
C LEU A 285 3.11 31.61 -25.69
N ILE A 286 3.47 31.65 -26.99
CA ILE A 286 2.90 32.62 -27.94
C ILE A 286 1.39 32.44 -28.07
N ARG A 287 0.90 31.20 -28.19
CA ARG A 287 -0.55 30.93 -28.34
C ARG A 287 -1.37 31.26 -27.11
N ILE A 288 -0.80 31.14 -25.90
CA ILE A 288 -1.50 31.53 -24.67
C ILE A 288 -1.36 33.02 -24.35
N ALA A 289 -0.38 33.71 -24.95
CA ALA A 289 -0.20 35.16 -24.84
C ALA A 289 -1.19 35.97 -25.71
N ASP A 290 -1.76 35.34 -26.73
CA ASP A 290 -2.72 35.95 -27.65
C ASP A 290 -3.97 36.41 -26.89
N SER A 291 -4.26 37.71 -26.97
CA SER A 291 -5.42 38.36 -26.34
C SER A 291 -6.77 37.79 -26.79
N THR A 292 -6.82 37.13 -27.95
CA THR A 292 -8.03 36.46 -28.47
C THR A 292 -8.19 35.03 -27.96
N SER A 293 -7.18 34.49 -27.25
CA SER A 293 -7.20 33.16 -26.67
C SER A 293 -8.02 33.11 -25.38
N ASN A 294 -8.91 32.12 -25.28
CA ASN A 294 -9.67 31.84 -24.06
C ASN A 294 -8.93 30.87 -23.11
N TYR A 295 -7.59 30.87 -23.12
CA TYR A 295 -6.81 29.96 -22.28
C TYR A 295 -6.94 30.32 -20.79
N ASP A 296 -6.99 29.30 -19.93
CA ASP A 296 -7.30 29.44 -18.49
C ASP A 296 -6.09 29.85 -17.62
N LEU A 297 -4.97 30.17 -18.25
CA LEU A 297 -3.75 30.66 -17.60
C LEU A 297 -3.37 32.04 -18.13
N LYS A 298 -3.12 32.98 -17.22
CA LYS A 298 -2.60 34.31 -17.55
C LYS A 298 -1.09 34.33 -17.38
N LEU A 299 -0.39 34.75 -18.43
CA LEU A 299 1.04 35.00 -18.35
C LEU A 299 1.34 36.26 -17.52
N PRO A 300 2.54 36.33 -16.93
CA PRO A 300 3.04 37.59 -16.39
C PRO A 300 3.06 38.70 -17.44
N VAL A 301 2.72 39.94 -17.05
CA VAL A 301 2.58 41.08 -17.98
C VAL A 301 3.86 41.33 -18.77
N ASP A 302 5.01 41.31 -18.10
CA ASP A 302 6.36 41.40 -18.67
C ASP A 302 6.64 40.33 -19.72
N VAL A 303 6.23 39.09 -19.46
CA VAL A 303 6.38 37.97 -20.40
C VAL A 303 5.41 38.12 -21.58
N GLN A 304 4.17 38.53 -21.31
CA GLN A 304 3.13 38.69 -22.32
C GLN A 304 3.48 39.80 -23.33
N GLU A 305 3.94 40.96 -22.84
CA GLU A 305 4.38 42.07 -23.68
C GLU A 305 5.58 41.67 -24.55
N ALA A 306 6.58 41.00 -23.97
CA ALA A 306 7.75 40.53 -24.70
C ALA A 306 7.41 39.49 -25.78
N LEU A 307 6.45 38.59 -25.50
CA LEU A 307 5.97 37.61 -26.50
C LEU A 307 5.18 38.26 -27.64
N GLN A 308 4.37 39.28 -27.34
CA GLN A 308 3.64 40.03 -28.36
C GLN A 308 4.58 40.83 -29.26
N GLU A 309 5.59 41.49 -28.68
CA GLU A 309 6.65 42.16 -29.43
C GLU A 309 7.39 41.15 -30.32
N PHE A 310 7.84 40.03 -29.76
CA PHE A 310 8.51 38.96 -30.52
C PHE A 310 7.67 38.47 -31.70
N GLN A 311 6.36 38.24 -31.49
CA GLN A 311 5.46 37.78 -32.54
C GLN A 311 5.26 38.84 -33.63
N GLN A 312 5.09 40.11 -33.26
CA GLN A 312 4.97 41.20 -34.24
C GLN A 312 6.24 41.32 -35.10
N LEU A 313 7.41 41.24 -34.48
CA LEU A 313 8.69 41.31 -35.17
C LEU A 313 8.92 40.14 -36.14
N ALA A 314 8.48 38.93 -35.75
CA ALA A 314 8.57 37.76 -36.62
C ALA A 314 7.59 37.81 -37.81
N LEU A 315 6.46 38.51 -37.68
CA LEU A 315 5.45 38.68 -38.73
C LEU A 315 5.78 39.82 -39.72
N THR A 316 6.54 40.83 -39.29
CA THR A 316 7.06 41.90 -40.15
C THR A 316 8.58 41.97 -40.10
N PRO A 317 9.29 40.97 -40.66
CA PRO A 317 10.76 40.95 -40.64
C PRO A 317 11.31 42.13 -41.46
N THR A 318 11.89 43.12 -40.78
CA THR A 318 12.67 44.18 -41.43
C THR A 318 14.08 43.66 -41.76
N ALA A 319 14.66 44.15 -42.86
CA ALA A 319 16.00 43.75 -43.33
C ALA A 319 17.16 44.03 -42.35
N SER A 320 16.88 44.63 -41.18
CA SER A 320 17.85 45.07 -40.17
C SER A 320 18.01 44.12 -38.98
N TYR A 321 17.32 42.97 -38.93
CA TYR A 321 17.47 42.04 -37.81
C TYR A 321 18.79 41.28 -37.87
N GLN A 322 19.71 41.63 -36.97
CA GLN A 322 20.93 40.86 -36.74
C GLN A 322 20.61 39.62 -35.88
N ALA A 323 21.23 38.49 -36.20
CA ALA A 323 21.02 37.22 -35.49
C ALA A 323 21.26 37.32 -33.97
N SER A 324 22.14 38.22 -33.53
CA SER A 324 22.42 38.51 -32.12
C SER A 324 21.23 39.11 -31.37
N GLY A 325 20.47 40.03 -31.98
CA GLY A 325 19.31 40.65 -31.35
C GLY A 325 18.19 39.64 -31.08
N VAL A 326 17.95 38.72 -32.02
CA VAL A 326 16.94 37.66 -31.86
C VAL A 326 17.27 36.72 -30.70
N GLN A 327 18.56 36.38 -30.53
CA GLN A 327 19.03 35.55 -29.43
C GLN A 327 18.79 36.21 -28.07
N GLU A 328 19.03 37.53 -27.99
CA GLU A 328 18.80 38.32 -26.78
C GLU A 328 17.32 38.37 -26.40
N PHE A 329 16.44 38.61 -27.37
CA PHE A 329 14.99 38.64 -27.14
C PHE A 329 14.45 37.32 -26.55
N ILE A 330 14.77 36.18 -27.17
CA ILE A 330 14.31 34.86 -26.68
C ILE A 330 14.89 34.58 -25.28
N CYS A 331 16.17 34.93 -25.06
CA CYS A 331 16.80 34.79 -23.76
C CYS A 331 16.04 35.58 -22.68
N ASN A 332 15.74 36.86 -22.94
CA ASN A 332 15.05 37.74 -22.00
C ASN A 332 13.63 37.24 -21.66
N ILE A 333 12.89 36.72 -22.64
CA ILE A 333 11.58 36.09 -22.42
C ILE A 333 11.70 34.91 -21.45
N LEU A 334 12.68 34.02 -21.68
CA LEU A 334 12.87 32.82 -20.86
C LEU A 334 13.35 33.14 -19.45
N ILE A 335 14.22 34.14 -19.30
CA ILE A 335 14.69 34.59 -18.00
C ILE A 335 13.54 35.25 -17.23
N ALA A 336 12.80 36.18 -17.83
CA ALA A 336 11.61 36.78 -17.21
C ALA A 336 10.58 35.73 -16.76
N LEU A 337 10.45 34.64 -17.52
CA LEU A 337 9.58 33.52 -17.19
C LEU A 337 10.13 32.66 -16.03
N TRP A 338 11.40 32.25 -16.08
CA TRP A 338 11.97 31.25 -15.18
C TRP A 338 12.62 31.81 -13.91
N THR A 339 12.87 33.12 -13.85
CA THR A 339 13.30 33.83 -12.63
C THR A 339 12.13 34.46 -11.87
N LYS A 340 10.96 33.83 -11.95
CA LYS A 340 9.70 34.27 -11.32
C LYS A 340 9.09 33.12 -10.52
N THR A 341 8.41 33.45 -9.43
CA THR A 341 7.70 32.48 -8.61
C THR A 341 6.23 32.40 -9.02
N TYR A 342 5.68 31.19 -9.03
CA TYR A 342 4.29 30.93 -9.43
C TYR A 342 3.54 30.24 -8.30
N PRO A 343 3.20 30.98 -7.22
CA PRO A 343 2.52 30.38 -6.09
C PRO A 343 1.12 29.89 -6.48
N PRO A 344 0.60 28.85 -5.81
CA PRO A 344 -0.79 28.43 -5.97
C PRO A 344 -1.74 29.59 -5.61
N VAL A 345 -2.73 29.85 -6.47
CA VAL A 345 -3.75 30.90 -6.23
C VAL A 345 -5.11 30.21 -6.11
N GLY A 346 -5.72 30.27 -4.93
CA GLY A 346 -7.04 29.67 -4.67
C GLY A 346 -7.04 28.15 -4.87
N ARG A 347 -7.92 27.65 -5.76
CA ARG A 347 -8.00 26.21 -6.14
C ARG A 347 -7.16 25.86 -7.37
N THR A 348 -6.58 26.84 -8.04
CA THR A 348 -5.73 26.67 -9.23
C THR A 348 -4.29 26.38 -8.79
N LEU A 349 -3.94 25.10 -8.76
CA LEU A 349 -2.64 24.59 -8.30
C LEU A 349 -1.51 24.72 -9.34
N PHE A 350 -1.82 25.08 -10.58
CA PHE A 350 -0.90 24.94 -11.73
C PHE A 350 -0.71 26.26 -12.48
N ASN A 351 -0.30 27.32 -11.77
CA ASN A 351 -0.14 28.66 -12.33
C ASN A 351 1.18 28.90 -13.07
N ASP A 352 2.07 27.91 -13.07
CA ASP A 352 3.36 27.98 -13.77
C ASP A 352 3.16 27.60 -15.26
N PRO A 353 3.45 28.51 -16.22
CA PRO A 353 3.30 28.23 -17.65
C PRO A 353 4.17 27.07 -18.16
N THR A 354 5.33 26.84 -17.55
CA THR A 354 6.22 25.72 -17.89
C THR A 354 5.64 24.40 -17.43
N ILE A 355 5.10 24.35 -16.20
CA ILE A 355 4.39 23.17 -15.70
C ILE A 355 3.14 22.90 -16.53
N ARG A 356 2.43 23.96 -16.95
CA ARG A 356 1.27 23.83 -17.81
C ARG A 356 1.61 23.23 -19.17
N PHE A 357 2.67 23.71 -19.81
CA PHE A 357 3.18 23.09 -21.03
C PHE A 357 3.56 21.63 -20.82
N ILE A 358 4.27 21.31 -19.72
CA ILE A 358 4.60 19.92 -19.39
C ILE A 358 3.32 19.10 -19.30
N MET A 359 2.27 19.56 -18.61
CA MET A 359 0.99 18.85 -18.54
C MET A 359 0.43 18.55 -19.93
N HIS A 360 0.43 19.51 -20.87
CA HIS A 360 -0.02 19.29 -22.26
C HIS A 360 0.72 18.13 -22.93
N THR A 361 2.05 18.07 -22.79
CA THR A 361 2.85 16.98 -23.37
C THR A 361 2.53 15.60 -22.78
N GLN A 362 1.86 15.54 -21.62
CA GLN A 362 1.50 14.31 -20.93
C GLN A 362 0.08 13.82 -21.23
N VAL A 363 -0.73 14.60 -21.98
CA VAL A 363 -2.08 14.21 -22.39
C VAL A 363 -2.00 13.40 -23.68
N LYS A 364 -2.72 12.28 -23.74
CA LYS A 364 -2.93 11.48 -24.96
C LYS A 364 -4.21 11.95 -25.67
N PRO A 365 -4.41 11.63 -26.97
CA PRO A 365 -5.59 12.08 -27.72
C PRO A 365 -6.95 11.72 -27.10
N ASP A 366 -7.00 10.66 -26.28
CA ASP A 366 -8.17 10.21 -25.52
C ASP A 366 -8.33 10.92 -24.16
N LEU A 367 -7.57 11.99 -23.91
CA LEU A 367 -7.45 12.72 -22.65
C LEU A 367 -6.89 11.94 -21.46
N SER A 368 -6.40 10.71 -21.68
CA SER A 368 -5.68 9.97 -20.65
C SER A 368 -4.27 10.54 -20.45
N LEU A 369 -3.73 10.39 -19.23
CA LEU A 369 -2.38 10.80 -18.90
C LEU A 369 -1.35 9.71 -19.23
N LYS A 370 -0.16 10.13 -19.65
CA LYS A 370 1.01 9.27 -19.85
C LYS A 370 1.58 8.74 -18.53
N ASP A 371 2.24 7.60 -18.61
CA ASP A 371 2.83 6.90 -17.45
C ASP A 371 4.12 7.59 -16.94
N PRO A 372 4.55 7.32 -15.70
CA PRO A 372 5.71 7.99 -15.09
C PRO A 372 7.01 7.83 -15.87
N HIS A 373 7.22 6.68 -16.52
CA HIS A 373 8.43 6.44 -17.32
C HIS A 373 8.48 7.32 -18.58
N GLN A 374 7.34 7.83 -19.05
CA GLN A 374 7.24 8.66 -20.24
C GLN A 374 7.45 10.15 -19.91
N VAL A 375 7.31 10.55 -18.64
CA VAL A 375 7.46 11.96 -18.21
C VAL A 375 8.89 12.33 -17.85
N THR A 376 9.71 11.39 -17.37
CA THR A 376 11.08 11.65 -16.91
C THR A 376 11.95 12.23 -18.02
N GLY A 377 11.79 11.75 -19.26
CA GLY A 377 12.49 12.27 -20.42
C GLY A 377 12.09 13.71 -20.78
N ILE A 378 10.82 14.08 -20.63
CA ILE A 378 10.34 15.45 -20.88
C ILE A 378 10.86 16.42 -19.81
N LEU A 379 10.80 16.02 -18.54
CA LEU A 379 11.31 16.81 -17.42
C LEU A 379 12.83 17.06 -17.57
N ALA A 380 13.60 16.03 -17.94
CA ALA A 380 15.04 16.15 -18.18
C ALA A 380 15.38 17.07 -19.37
N LYS A 381 14.59 17.01 -20.45
CA LYS A 381 14.73 17.92 -21.59
C LYS A 381 14.49 19.36 -21.18
N MET A 382 13.43 19.61 -20.41
CA MET A 382 13.09 20.95 -19.97
C MET A 382 14.15 21.54 -19.02
N THR A 383 14.63 20.77 -18.03
CA THR A 383 15.70 21.26 -17.14
C THR A 383 17.00 21.56 -17.89
N TYR A 384 17.33 20.79 -18.92
CA TYR A 384 18.47 21.07 -19.78
C TYR A 384 18.27 22.38 -20.55
N CYS A 385 17.09 22.60 -21.15
CA CYS A 385 16.78 23.85 -21.85
C CYS A 385 16.83 25.07 -20.92
N MET A 386 16.37 24.92 -19.67
CA MET A 386 16.50 25.96 -18.64
C MET A 386 17.97 26.31 -18.38
N ARG A 387 18.83 25.31 -18.21
CA ARG A 387 20.26 25.52 -18.01
C ARG A 387 20.92 26.21 -19.21
N LEU A 388 20.53 25.84 -20.44
CA LEU A 388 21.00 26.54 -21.65
C LEU A 388 20.63 28.02 -21.65
N ALA A 389 19.39 28.37 -21.30
CA ALA A 389 18.97 29.78 -21.24
C ALA A 389 19.68 30.55 -20.12
N PHE A 390 19.85 29.96 -18.94
CA PHE A 390 20.62 30.58 -17.85
C PHE A 390 22.07 30.82 -18.25
N LEU A 391 22.69 29.87 -18.98
CA LEU A 391 24.04 30.05 -19.51
C LEU A 391 24.08 31.15 -20.57
N ALA A 392 23.12 31.18 -21.50
CA ALA A 392 23.03 32.23 -22.51
C ALA A 392 22.88 33.63 -21.91
N TYR A 393 22.05 33.76 -20.87
CA TYR A 393 21.89 35.02 -20.14
C TYR A 393 23.17 35.41 -19.40
N ALA A 394 23.83 34.45 -18.73
CA ALA A 394 25.09 34.73 -18.06
C ALA A 394 26.17 35.23 -19.05
N HIS A 395 26.20 34.71 -20.28
CA HIS A 395 27.08 35.22 -21.35
C HIS A 395 26.70 36.63 -21.83
N GLN A 396 25.41 37.01 -21.80
CA GLN A 396 24.97 38.37 -22.14
C GLN A 396 25.35 39.40 -21.07
N GLN A 397 25.33 39.00 -19.79
CA GLN A 397 25.71 39.87 -18.67
C GLN A 397 27.22 39.88 -18.41
N PHE A 398 27.93 38.86 -18.88
CA PHE A 398 29.37 38.74 -18.71
C PHE A 398 30.10 39.83 -19.50
N ASP A 399 30.75 40.73 -18.77
CA ASP A 399 31.63 41.75 -19.34
C ASP A 399 33.10 41.34 -19.17
N PRO A 400 33.80 40.94 -20.26
CA PRO A 400 35.20 40.55 -20.19
C PRO A 400 36.15 41.73 -19.87
N GLU A 401 35.70 42.97 -20.00
CA GLU A 401 36.51 44.16 -19.69
C GLU A 401 36.54 44.47 -18.19
N THR A 402 35.61 43.90 -17.40
CA THR A 402 35.53 44.07 -15.95
C THR A 402 36.17 42.86 -15.22
N PRO A 403 37.35 42.98 -14.59
CA PRO A 403 38.09 41.82 -14.04
C PRO A 403 37.35 41.04 -12.94
N GLU A 404 36.44 41.68 -12.21
CA GLU A 404 35.63 41.06 -11.14
C GLU A 404 34.38 40.35 -11.70
N ASN A 405 33.97 40.70 -12.93
CA ASN A 405 32.89 40.03 -13.64
C ASN A 405 33.45 38.77 -14.28
N THR A 406 33.13 37.61 -13.70
CA THR A 406 33.45 36.31 -14.29
C THR A 406 32.15 35.63 -14.67
N LEU A 407 32.17 34.82 -15.72
CA LEU A 407 31.02 34.00 -16.10
C LEU A 407 30.50 33.14 -14.92
N ALA A 408 31.40 32.70 -14.03
CA ALA A 408 31.02 31.96 -12.83
C ALA A 408 30.26 32.83 -11.81
N THR A 409 30.57 34.12 -11.72
CA THR A 409 29.82 35.11 -10.92
C THR A 409 28.42 35.28 -11.48
N GLU A 410 28.28 35.46 -12.80
CA GLU A 410 26.99 35.63 -13.46
C GLU A 410 26.10 34.38 -13.35
N VAL A 411 26.66 33.18 -13.56
CA VAL A 411 25.91 31.93 -13.34
C VAL A 411 25.49 31.77 -11.87
N ARG A 412 26.33 32.19 -10.92
CA ARG A 412 26.01 32.10 -9.49
C ARG A 412 24.86 33.03 -9.09
N SER A 413 24.71 34.19 -9.73
CA SER A 413 23.58 35.10 -9.46
C SER A 413 22.23 34.46 -9.77
N LEU A 414 22.19 33.54 -10.74
CA LEU A 414 21.00 32.80 -11.17
C LEU A 414 20.74 31.53 -10.35
N GLN A 415 21.65 31.15 -9.44
CA GLN A 415 21.59 29.89 -8.69
C GLN A 415 20.25 29.61 -7.96
N PRO A 416 19.54 30.60 -7.39
CA PRO A 416 18.23 30.37 -6.79
C PRO A 416 17.19 29.78 -7.75
N TRP A 417 17.36 29.98 -9.07
CA TRP A 417 16.41 29.61 -10.10
C TRP A 417 16.70 28.28 -10.78
N PHE A 418 17.89 27.68 -10.54
CA PHE A 418 18.25 26.35 -11.06
C PHE A 418 18.72 25.37 -9.98
N THR A 419 18.43 25.64 -8.70
CA THR A 419 18.73 24.72 -7.59
C THR A 419 17.45 24.21 -6.91
N VAL A 420 17.53 23.01 -6.35
CA VAL A 420 16.47 22.39 -5.57
C VAL A 420 16.48 22.97 -4.16
N GLY A 421 15.30 23.33 -3.64
CA GLY A 421 15.13 23.85 -2.29
C GLY A 421 14.71 25.33 -2.24
N GLN A 422 14.65 25.98 -3.41
CA GLN A 422 14.08 27.32 -3.57
C GLN A 422 12.72 27.22 -4.28
N GLU A 423 11.81 28.16 -4.01
CA GLU A 423 10.52 28.23 -4.70
C GLU A 423 10.73 28.70 -6.14
N SER A 424 10.82 27.76 -7.08
CA SER A 424 11.07 28.03 -8.50
C SER A 424 10.46 26.96 -9.41
N THR A 425 10.30 27.28 -10.70
CA THR A 425 9.92 26.32 -11.75
C THR A 425 10.87 25.13 -11.77
N PHE A 426 12.18 25.39 -11.65
CA PHE A 426 13.21 24.34 -11.69
C PHE A 426 13.06 23.35 -10.52
N HIS A 427 12.84 23.87 -9.31
CA HIS A 427 12.58 23.02 -8.14
C HIS A 427 11.35 22.13 -8.33
N THR A 428 10.28 22.67 -8.91
CA THR A 428 9.05 21.92 -9.19
C THR A 428 9.30 20.80 -10.20
N ILE A 429 9.99 21.08 -11.31
CA ILE A 429 10.33 20.08 -12.34
C ILE A 429 11.23 18.99 -11.75
N ARG A 430 12.27 19.33 -10.99
CA ARG A 430 13.16 18.35 -10.35
C ARG A 430 12.43 17.51 -9.31
N SER A 431 11.56 18.12 -8.51
CA SER A 431 10.73 17.39 -7.54
C SER A 431 9.82 16.38 -8.22
N LEU A 432 9.21 16.74 -9.35
CA LEU A 432 8.42 15.82 -10.17
C LEU A 432 9.29 14.71 -10.75
N GLN A 433 10.49 15.03 -11.25
CA GLN A 433 11.42 14.08 -11.84
C GLN A 433 11.91 13.05 -10.82
N HIS A 434 12.30 13.48 -9.61
CA HIS A 434 12.70 12.58 -8.53
C HIS A 434 11.56 11.63 -8.13
N ARG A 435 10.33 12.14 -8.05
CA ARG A 435 9.15 11.31 -7.74
C ARG A 435 8.82 10.32 -8.85
N ALA A 436 8.88 10.75 -10.11
CA ALA A 436 8.69 9.87 -11.27
C ALA A 436 9.75 8.77 -11.29
N SER A 437 11.04 9.11 -11.13
CA SER A 437 12.13 8.13 -11.06
C SER A 437 11.98 7.17 -9.89
N ALA A 438 11.55 7.64 -8.70
CA ALA A 438 11.29 6.75 -7.56
C ALA A 438 10.17 5.74 -7.86
N LEU A 439 9.10 6.17 -8.54
CA LEU A 439 8.01 5.29 -8.97
C LEU A 439 8.44 4.31 -10.06
N VAL A 440 9.23 4.77 -11.05
CA VAL A 440 9.81 3.90 -12.09
C VAL A 440 10.76 2.89 -11.47
N MET A 441 11.66 3.27 -10.57
CA MET A 441 12.58 2.34 -9.90
C MET A 441 11.86 1.35 -8.97
N SER A 442 10.67 1.71 -8.48
CA SER A 442 9.81 0.78 -7.72
C SER A 442 8.99 -0.17 -8.61
N SER A 443 8.92 0.09 -9.92
CA SER A 443 8.35 -0.79 -10.93
C SER A 443 9.47 -1.57 -11.64
N GLN A 444 9.38 -2.90 -11.63
CA GLN A 444 10.45 -3.85 -11.99
C GLN A 444 11.43 -3.44 -13.13
N ASN A 445 12.72 -3.38 -12.80
CA ASN A 445 13.86 -3.49 -13.73
C ASN A 445 14.14 -4.97 -14.10
N GLU A 446 14.98 -5.19 -15.13
CA GLU A 446 15.32 -6.45 -15.82
C GLU A 446 15.46 -7.74 -14.98
N PRO A 447 15.25 -8.94 -15.59
CA PRO A 447 15.13 -10.20 -14.87
C PRO A 447 16.46 -10.61 -14.21
N ASN A 448 16.50 -10.62 -12.88
CA ASN A 448 17.57 -11.24 -12.08
C ASN A 448 17.45 -12.78 -12.08
N MET A 449 17.39 -13.38 -13.27
CA MET A 449 17.22 -14.82 -13.47
C MET A 449 18.13 -15.35 -14.57
N ALA A 450 18.78 -16.48 -14.31
CA ALA A 450 19.55 -17.23 -15.29
C ALA A 450 19.26 -18.73 -15.13
N TRP A 451 19.18 -19.47 -16.23
CA TRP A 451 19.16 -20.93 -16.16
C TRP A 451 20.53 -21.45 -15.72
N LYS A 452 20.55 -22.44 -14.84
CA LYS A 452 21.79 -23.07 -14.40
C LYS A 452 22.31 -23.99 -15.52
N ASP A 453 23.56 -23.81 -15.93
CA ASP A 453 24.19 -24.67 -16.93
C ASP A 453 24.16 -26.15 -16.53
N GLY A 454 23.90 -27.02 -17.50
CA GLY A 454 23.83 -28.48 -17.30
C GLY A 454 22.63 -28.95 -16.48
N SER A 455 21.60 -28.12 -16.28
CA SER A 455 20.37 -28.49 -15.55
C SER A 455 19.20 -28.89 -16.45
N ASP A 456 19.38 -28.93 -17.78
CA ASP A 456 18.31 -29.15 -18.75
C ASP A 456 17.08 -28.26 -18.50
N TYR A 457 17.33 -27.00 -18.11
CA TYR A 457 16.30 -26.01 -17.78
C TYR A 457 15.39 -26.41 -16.60
N THR A 458 15.86 -27.28 -15.71
CA THR A 458 15.12 -27.67 -14.49
C THR A 458 15.51 -26.85 -13.26
N VAL A 459 16.58 -26.05 -13.34
CA VAL A 459 17.07 -25.20 -12.24
C VAL A 459 17.34 -23.78 -12.73
N MET A 460 16.67 -22.81 -12.10
CA MET A 460 16.85 -21.37 -12.32
C MET A 460 17.58 -20.74 -11.14
N ILE A 461 18.55 -19.88 -11.40
CA ILE A 461 19.19 -19.00 -10.42
C ILE A 461 18.39 -17.71 -10.39
N PHE A 462 17.62 -17.47 -9.33
CA PHE A 462 16.84 -16.24 -9.12
C PHE A 462 17.41 -15.46 -7.95
N LYS A 463 17.87 -14.22 -8.19
CA LYS A 463 18.52 -13.35 -7.19
C LYS A 463 19.67 -14.06 -6.43
N GLY A 464 20.42 -14.91 -7.14
CA GLY A 464 21.52 -15.71 -6.58
C GLY A 464 21.09 -16.99 -5.85
N GLY A 465 19.79 -17.26 -5.69
CA GLY A 465 19.26 -18.50 -5.11
C GLY A 465 18.83 -19.52 -6.16
N GLN A 466 19.01 -20.82 -5.89
CA GLN A 466 18.55 -21.89 -6.80
C GLN A 466 17.07 -22.21 -6.57
N VAL A 467 16.30 -22.19 -7.66
CA VAL A 467 14.90 -22.60 -7.74
C VAL A 467 14.85 -23.79 -8.70
N SER A 468 14.46 -24.98 -8.20
CA SER A 468 14.33 -26.18 -9.03
C SER A 468 12.87 -26.52 -9.28
N LEU A 469 12.58 -27.10 -10.45
CA LEU A 469 11.24 -27.54 -10.81
C LEU A 469 10.66 -28.58 -9.80
N PRO A 470 11.42 -29.58 -9.30
CA PRO A 470 10.93 -30.48 -8.25
C PRO A 470 10.54 -29.76 -6.95
N ASN A 471 11.28 -28.71 -6.57
CA ASN A 471 10.96 -27.91 -5.39
C ASN A 471 9.70 -27.08 -5.60
N LEU A 472 9.48 -26.55 -6.81
CA LEU A 472 8.24 -25.85 -7.16
C LEU A 472 7.02 -26.78 -7.11
N ILE A 473 7.14 -28.00 -7.64
CA ILE A 473 6.08 -29.03 -7.55
C ILE A 473 5.77 -29.34 -6.08
N SER A 474 6.80 -29.56 -5.26
CA SER A 474 6.64 -29.84 -3.83
C SER A 474 6.00 -28.66 -3.07
N CYS A 475 6.35 -27.43 -3.46
CA CYS A 475 5.75 -26.21 -2.91
C CYS A 475 4.25 -26.14 -3.25
N GLN A 476 3.89 -26.41 -4.50
CA GLN A 476 2.50 -26.39 -4.96
C GLN A 476 1.65 -27.41 -4.19
N ALA A 477 2.12 -28.65 -4.08
CA ALA A 477 1.43 -29.68 -3.31
C ALA A 477 1.22 -29.25 -1.84
N ALA A 478 2.26 -28.69 -1.20
CA ALA A 478 2.17 -28.21 0.17
C ALA A 478 1.19 -27.02 0.34
N LEU A 479 1.08 -26.13 -0.66
CA LEU A 479 0.12 -25.03 -0.67
C LEU A 479 -1.32 -25.55 -0.79
N GLU A 480 -1.54 -26.53 -1.67
CA GLU A 480 -2.84 -27.16 -1.89
C GLU A 480 -3.31 -27.89 -0.63
N ASP A 481 -2.48 -28.80 -0.08
CA ASP A 481 -2.75 -29.53 1.17
C ASP A 481 -3.09 -28.56 2.32
N ARG A 482 -2.34 -27.46 2.42
CA ARG A 482 -2.58 -26.47 3.47
C ARG A 482 -3.89 -25.74 3.28
N SER A 483 -4.27 -25.44 2.03
CA SER A 483 -5.49 -24.71 1.70
C SER A 483 -6.72 -25.56 1.94
N ILE A 484 -6.69 -26.84 1.52
CA ILE A 484 -7.72 -27.83 1.81
C ILE A 484 -7.90 -27.97 3.32
N HIS A 485 -6.79 -28.10 4.06
CA HIS A 485 -6.86 -28.24 5.51
C HIS A 485 -7.49 -27.02 6.19
N ILE A 486 -7.12 -25.80 5.78
CA ILE A 486 -7.72 -24.58 6.34
C ILE A 486 -9.21 -24.51 6.00
N LEU A 487 -9.57 -24.73 4.73
CA LEU A 487 -10.95 -24.67 4.29
C LEU A 487 -11.82 -25.66 5.07
N LEU A 488 -11.48 -26.94 5.01
CA LEU A 488 -12.34 -27.99 5.57
C LEU A 488 -12.33 -27.99 7.10
N HIS A 489 -11.17 -27.94 7.74
CA HIS A 489 -11.08 -28.11 9.19
C HIS A 489 -11.17 -26.80 9.96
N ASP A 490 -10.46 -25.75 9.51
CA ASP A 490 -10.35 -24.51 10.28
C ASP A 490 -11.53 -23.54 10.02
N LEU A 491 -12.07 -23.50 8.79
CA LEU A 491 -13.13 -22.57 8.38
C LEU A 491 -14.53 -23.20 8.37
N LEU A 492 -14.66 -24.41 7.83
CA LEU A 492 -15.92 -25.13 7.68
C LEU A 492 -16.19 -26.14 8.80
N PHE A 493 -15.24 -26.33 9.71
CA PHE A 493 -15.36 -27.20 10.89
C PHE A 493 -15.79 -28.64 10.57
N ASP A 494 -15.21 -29.22 9.52
CA ASP A 494 -15.53 -30.57 9.03
C ASP A 494 -16.97 -30.73 8.49
N HIS A 495 -17.73 -29.64 8.37
CA HIS A 495 -19.06 -29.68 7.79
C HIS A 495 -18.98 -29.64 6.26
N ASN A 496 -19.72 -30.55 5.62
CA ASN A 496 -19.75 -30.62 4.17
C ASN A 496 -20.77 -29.64 3.59
N PHE A 497 -20.28 -28.57 2.97
CA PHE A 497 -21.08 -27.63 2.18
C PHE A 497 -20.95 -27.98 0.70
N SER A 498 -21.77 -28.93 0.24
CA SER A 498 -21.79 -29.31 -1.18
C SER A 498 -22.36 -28.18 -2.03
N ILE A 499 -21.51 -27.52 -2.81
CA ILE A 499 -21.90 -26.60 -3.89
C ILE A 499 -21.52 -27.28 -5.20
N ASP A 500 -22.50 -27.53 -6.06
CA ASP A 500 -22.23 -28.07 -7.40
C ASP A 500 -21.78 -26.93 -8.32
N ILE A 501 -20.48 -26.65 -8.29
CA ILE A 501 -19.86 -25.55 -9.06
C ILE A 501 -20.17 -25.70 -10.56
N SER A 502 -20.31 -26.92 -11.08
CA SER A 502 -20.59 -27.16 -12.50
C SER A 502 -21.97 -26.66 -12.95
N ARG A 503 -22.89 -26.44 -11.99
CA ARG A 503 -24.24 -25.94 -12.25
C ARG A 503 -24.38 -24.44 -12.03
N LEU A 504 -23.34 -23.76 -11.53
CA LEU A 504 -23.32 -22.31 -11.45
C LEU A 504 -23.33 -21.72 -12.86
N ARG A 505 -24.14 -20.69 -13.04
CA ARG A 505 -24.24 -19.92 -14.28
C ARG A 505 -23.73 -18.52 -14.02
N ASP A 506 -22.83 -18.04 -14.86
CA ASP A 506 -22.34 -16.67 -14.79
C ASP A 506 -22.47 -16.02 -16.17
N ASP A 507 -23.15 -14.87 -16.22
CA ASP A 507 -23.12 -13.97 -17.36
C ASP A 507 -21.95 -13.00 -17.20
N MET A 508 -20.77 -13.44 -17.65
CA MET A 508 -19.53 -12.63 -17.59
C MET A 508 -19.61 -11.35 -18.45
N GLY A 509 -20.61 -11.22 -19.33
CA GLY A 509 -20.87 -10.01 -20.12
C GLY A 509 -21.79 -9.02 -19.41
N ASN A 510 -22.43 -9.42 -18.30
CA ASN A 510 -23.31 -8.56 -17.54
C ASN A 510 -22.46 -7.57 -16.72
N SER A 511 -22.54 -6.29 -17.09
CA SER A 511 -21.90 -5.17 -16.39
C SER A 511 -22.90 -4.35 -15.55
N ASP A 512 -24.12 -4.84 -15.37
CA ASP A 512 -25.14 -4.13 -14.61
C ASP A 512 -24.66 -3.94 -13.17
N PRO A 513 -24.80 -2.75 -12.59
CA PRO A 513 -24.53 -2.52 -11.19
C PRO A 513 -25.33 -3.49 -10.31
N ASP A 514 -24.72 -3.98 -9.25
CA ASP A 514 -25.27 -4.93 -8.27
C ASP A 514 -25.42 -6.38 -8.78
N TYR A 515 -25.04 -6.67 -10.03
CA TYR A 515 -24.96 -8.05 -10.53
C TYR A 515 -23.80 -8.82 -9.86
N SER A 516 -24.07 -10.05 -9.43
CA SER A 516 -23.08 -11.01 -8.97
C SER A 516 -23.62 -12.41 -9.22
N LEU A 517 -22.75 -13.32 -9.65
CA LEU A 517 -23.11 -14.74 -9.74
C LEU A 517 -23.60 -15.30 -8.39
N PHE A 518 -23.17 -14.71 -7.26
CA PHE A 518 -23.56 -15.15 -5.91
C PHE A 518 -24.92 -14.59 -5.45
N THR A 519 -25.41 -13.52 -6.06
CA THR A 519 -26.72 -12.92 -5.77
C THR A 519 -27.74 -13.17 -6.88
N ASP A 520 -27.32 -13.66 -8.05
CA ASP A 520 -28.22 -14.03 -9.13
C ASP A 520 -29.21 -15.11 -8.68
N ARG A 521 -30.49 -14.82 -8.87
CA ARG A 521 -31.62 -15.71 -8.60
C ARG A 521 -31.47 -17.09 -9.25
N VAL A 522 -30.81 -17.18 -10.40
CA VAL A 522 -30.59 -18.42 -11.16
C VAL A 522 -29.69 -19.38 -10.40
N ASN A 523 -28.74 -18.87 -9.61
CA ASN A 523 -27.79 -19.69 -8.84
C ASN A 523 -28.29 -20.02 -7.44
N ARG A 524 -29.39 -19.42 -6.97
CA ARG A 524 -29.95 -19.66 -5.64
C ARG A 524 -30.20 -21.14 -5.30
N PRO A 525 -30.73 -21.99 -6.22
CA PRO A 525 -30.90 -23.42 -5.94
C PRO A 525 -29.59 -24.20 -5.76
N VAL A 526 -28.49 -23.71 -6.35
CA VAL A 526 -27.17 -24.36 -6.32
C VAL A 526 -26.36 -23.92 -5.10
N LEU A 527 -26.42 -22.63 -4.75
CA LEU A 527 -25.73 -22.05 -3.59
C LEU A 527 -26.42 -22.42 -2.27
N GLY A 528 -27.74 -22.63 -2.28
CA GLY A 528 -28.53 -22.93 -1.09
C GLY A 528 -28.62 -21.74 -0.12
N PRO A 529 -29.05 -21.95 1.13
CA PRO A 529 -29.07 -20.89 2.14
C PRO A 529 -27.67 -20.36 2.44
N VAL A 530 -27.52 -19.04 2.51
CA VAL A 530 -26.22 -18.35 2.69
C VAL A 530 -25.75 -18.32 4.15
N ASP A 531 -26.62 -18.69 5.07
CA ASP A 531 -26.45 -18.69 6.52
C ASP A 531 -26.11 -20.07 7.10
N ARG A 532 -25.94 -21.10 6.25
CA ARG A 532 -25.70 -22.49 6.69
C ARG A 532 -24.53 -22.65 7.65
N LEU A 533 -23.45 -21.88 7.49
CA LEU A 533 -22.31 -21.95 8.40
C LEU A 533 -22.66 -21.38 9.78
N ALA A 534 -23.37 -20.26 9.83
CA ALA A 534 -23.85 -19.69 11.09
C ALA A 534 -24.83 -20.65 11.77
N GLN A 535 -25.75 -21.24 11.00
CA GLN A 535 -26.68 -22.26 11.50
C GLN A 535 -25.92 -23.49 12.04
N HIS A 536 -24.93 -24.01 11.31
CA HIS A 536 -24.11 -25.14 11.76
C HIS A 536 -23.35 -24.84 13.07
N ILE A 537 -22.85 -23.61 13.23
CA ILE A 537 -22.22 -23.17 14.48
C ILE A 537 -23.23 -23.19 15.64
N LEU A 538 -24.46 -22.72 15.42
CA LEU A 538 -25.51 -22.67 16.43
C LEU A 538 -26.04 -24.08 16.78
N ASP A 539 -26.18 -24.96 15.79
CA ASP A 539 -26.71 -26.32 15.95
C ASP A 539 -25.70 -27.28 16.59
N THR A 540 -24.40 -27.00 16.46
CA THR A 540 -23.34 -27.87 16.96
C THR A 540 -22.90 -27.42 18.35
N PRO A 541 -23.16 -28.19 19.43
CA PRO A 541 -22.94 -27.72 20.80
C PRO A 541 -21.51 -27.21 21.07
N ALA A 542 -20.50 -27.92 20.55
CA ALA A 542 -19.10 -27.53 20.73
C ALA A 542 -18.71 -26.24 19.97
N LEU A 543 -19.34 -25.96 18.83
CA LEU A 543 -19.10 -24.73 18.06
C LEU A 543 -19.88 -23.57 18.67
N CYS A 544 -21.11 -23.82 19.11
CA CYS A 544 -21.92 -22.85 19.82
C CYS A 544 -21.19 -22.37 21.09
N GLU A 545 -20.68 -23.29 21.91
CA GLU A 545 -19.89 -22.94 23.10
C GLU A 545 -18.63 -22.12 22.76
N ARG A 546 -18.03 -22.34 21.59
CA ARG A 546 -16.86 -21.60 21.11
C ARG A 546 -17.20 -20.19 20.63
N PHE A 547 -18.25 -20.04 19.83
CA PHE A 547 -18.56 -18.81 19.09
C PHE A 547 -19.67 -17.96 19.71
N VAL A 548 -20.42 -18.47 20.69
CA VAL A 548 -21.53 -17.76 21.34
C VAL A 548 -21.20 -17.52 22.81
N LEU A 549 -21.27 -16.26 23.24
CA LEU A 549 -21.09 -15.88 24.64
C LEU A 549 -22.39 -16.05 25.44
N ALA A 550 -23.50 -15.59 24.87
CA ALA A 550 -24.83 -15.66 25.47
C ALA A 550 -25.91 -15.55 24.40
N ILE A 551 -27.14 -15.92 24.76
CA ILE A 551 -28.35 -15.63 24.00
C ILE A 551 -29.27 -14.83 24.91
N GLU A 552 -29.55 -13.59 24.53
CA GLU A 552 -30.36 -12.65 25.31
C GLU A 552 -31.56 -12.23 24.46
N ASN A 553 -32.77 -12.40 24.98
CA ASN A 553 -34.02 -12.08 24.27
C ASN A 553 -34.14 -12.71 22.86
N GLY A 554 -33.54 -13.89 22.67
CA GLY A 554 -33.53 -14.58 21.38
C GLY A 554 -32.47 -14.08 20.39
N GLU A 555 -31.65 -13.09 20.75
CA GLU A 555 -30.50 -12.63 19.96
C GLU A 555 -29.19 -13.27 20.44
N VAL A 556 -28.33 -13.62 19.50
CA VAL A 556 -27.02 -14.24 19.77
C VAL A 556 -25.97 -13.16 20.04
N ILE A 557 -25.32 -13.22 21.21
CA ILE A 557 -24.13 -12.44 21.53
C ILE A 557 -22.90 -13.25 21.11
N TRP A 558 -22.30 -12.85 20.00
CA TRP A 558 -21.15 -13.54 19.43
C TRP A 558 -19.83 -13.30 20.18
N ASN A 559 -18.99 -14.32 20.22
CA ASN A 559 -17.62 -14.24 20.72
C ASN A 559 -16.72 -13.58 19.68
N ALA A 560 -16.62 -12.24 19.73
CA ALA A 560 -15.83 -11.43 18.81
C ALA A 560 -14.36 -11.86 18.69
N VAL A 561 -13.76 -12.41 19.75
CA VAL A 561 -12.37 -12.90 19.72
C VAL A 561 -12.26 -14.14 18.84
N ASN A 562 -13.15 -15.12 19.01
CA ASN A 562 -13.15 -16.33 18.18
C ASN A 562 -13.53 -16.01 16.72
N LEU A 563 -14.46 -15.08 16.49
CA LEU A 563 -14.77 -14.58 15.15
C LEU A 563 -13.58 -13.89 14.50
N SER A 564 -12.82 -13.07 15.23
CA SER A 564 -11.60 -12.43 14.73
C SER A 564 -10.52 -13.44 14.35
N ILE A 565 -10.37 -14.52 15.12
CA ILE A 565 -9.47 -15.64 14.78
C ILE A 565 -9.92 -16.34 13.49
N TRP A 566 -11.22 -16.59 13.35
CA TRP A 566 -11.79 -17.19 12.14
C TRP A 566 -11.56 -16.28 10.92
N LEU A 567 -11.83 -14.97 11.03
CA LEU A 567 -11.57 -13.98 9.98
C LEU A 567 -10.09 -13.92 9.58
N SER A 568 -9.18 -13.94 10.55
CA SER A 568 -7.74 -13.98 10.28
C SER A 568 -7.33 -15.26 9.53
N THR A 569 -7.98 -16.38 9.84
CA THR A 569 -7.77 -17.66 9.16
C THR A 569 -8.34 -17.63 7.74
N TYR A 570 -9.48 -16.98 7.55
CA TYR A 570 -10.07 -16.75 6.23
C TYR A 570 -9.18 -15.86 5.35
N THR A 571 -8.59 -14.80 5.92
CA THR A 571 -7.59 -13.98 5.21
C THR A 571 -6.38 -14.81 4.79
N GLN A 572 -5.90 -15.72 5.65
CA GLN A 572 -4.82 -16.64 5.30
C GLN A 572 -5.23 -17.57 4.15
N PHE A 573 -6.44 -18.12 4.18
CA PHE A 573 -6.96 -18.97 3.12
C PHE A 573 -7.05 -18.22 1.78
N ASN A 574 -7.59 -17.00 1.77
CA ASN A 574 -7.65 -16.15 0.57
C ASN A 574 -6.26 -15.88 0.00
N LEU A 575 -5.27 -15.61 0.85
CA LEU A 575 -3.89 -15.41 0.39
C LEU A 575 -3.33 -16.66 -0.29
N LEU A 576 -3.59 -17.84 0.27
CA LEU A 576 -3.13 -19.11 -0.34
C LEU A 576 -3.84 -19.38 -1.67
N CYS A 577 -5.14 -19.10 -1.76
CA CYS A 577 -5.88 -19.19 -3.02
C CYS A 577 -5.27 -18.27 -4.07
N LEU A 578 -4.96 -17.02 -3.71
CA LEU A 578 -4.34 -16.05 -4.61
C LEU A 578 -2.98 -16.53 -5.13
N VAL A 579 -2.13 -17.07 -4.24
CA VAL A 579 -0.83 -17.66 -4.63
C VAL A 579 -1.04 -18.83 -5.58
N GLN A 580 -2.04 -19.68 -5.33
CA GLN A 580 -2.34 -20.81 -6.21
C GLN A 580 -2.90 -20.39 -7.56
N VAL A 581 -3.71 -19.33 -7.65
CA VAL A 581 -4.13 -18.76 -8.94
C VAL A 581 -2.90 -18.39 -9.75
N GLU A 582 -1.96 -17.65 -9.15
CA GLU A 582 -0.72 -17.26 -9.82
C GLU A 582 0.17 -18.44 -10.22
N MET A 583 0.24 -19.48 -9.38
CA MET A 583 1.08 -20.64 -9.68
C MET A 583 0.45 -21.63 -10.67
N ASN A 584 -0.88 -21.64 -10.80
CA ASN A 584 -1.61 -22.54 -11.70
C ASN A 584 -1.96 -21.90 -13.05
N CYS A 585 -1.92 -20.57 -13.17
CA CYS A 585 -2.16 -19.87 -14.42
C CYS A 585 -0.91 -19.89 -15.32
N GLY A 586 -1.09 -20.19 -16.61
CA GLY A 586 0.00 -20.24 -17.59
C GLY A 586 0.63 -18.88 -17.92
N ALA A 587 -0.05 -17.79 -17.58
CA ALA A 587 0.46 -16.42 -17.64
C ALA A 587 0.28 -15.78 -16.25
N PRO A 588 1.24 -14.97 -15.76
CA PRO A 588 1.09 -14.26 -14.49
C PRO A 588 -0.12 -13.32 -14.59
N GLY A 589 -1.03 -13.40 -13.63
CA GLY A 589 -2.17 -12.51 -13.56
C GLY A 589 -1.70 -11.08 -13.34
N ARG A 590 -2.29 -10.12 -14.05
CA ARG A 590 -1.97 -8.71 -13.78
C ARG A 590 -2.42 -8.39 -12.36
N THR A 591 -1.66 -7.57 -11.64
CA THR A 591 -2.04 -7.15 -10.28
C THR A 591 -3.47 -6.61 -10.23
N THR A 592 -3.90 -5.89 -11.27
CA THR A 592 -5.29 -5.43 -11.42
C THR A 592 -6.30 -6.59 -11.53
N GLU A 593 -6.00 -7.66 -12.25
CA GLU A 593 -6.87 -8.85 -12.37
C GLU A 593 -6.96 -9.61 -11.04
N LEU A 594 -5.84 -9.72 -10.31
CA LEU A 594 -5.77 -10.37 -9.00
C LEU A 594 -6.45 -9.58 -7.88
N THR A 595 -6.36 -8.25 -7.92
CA THR A 595 -6.87 -7.37 -6.85
C THR A 595 -8.29 -6.88 -7.11
N ALA A 596 -8.77 -6.97 -8.36
CA ALA A 596 -10.06 -6.40 -8.75
C ALA A 596 -11.19 -7.42 -8.90
N MET A 597 -11.04 -8.67 -8.44
CA MET A 597 -12.15 -9.65 -8.41
C MET A 597 -13.35 -9.06 -7.66
N PRO A 598 -14.38 -8.56 -8.36
CA PRO A 598 -15.52 -7.94 -7.71
C PRO A 598 -16.37 -9.07 -7.13
N ARG A 599 -16.80 -8.95 -5.87
CA ARG A 599 -17.87 -9.83 -5.37
C ARG A 599 -19.21 -9.50 -6.02
N VAL A 600 -19.37 -8.26 -6.47
CA VAL A 600 -20.56 -7.70 -7.13
C VAL A 600 -20.10 -6.59 -8.07
N ASN A 601 -20.71 -6.49 -9.25
CA ASN A 601 -20.57 -5.36 -10.15
C ASN A 601 -20.95 -4.07 -9.43
N THR A 602 -20.11 -3.05 -9.57
CA THR A 602 -20.43 -1.71 -9.05
C THR A 602 -20.73 -0.80 -10.22
N ARG A 603 -21.47 0.29 -9.99
CA ARG A 603 -21.67 1.38 -10.97
C ARG A 603 -20.38 1.95 -11.55
N THR A 604 -19.24 1.65 -10.93
CA THR A 604 -17.89 2.11 -11.26
C THR A 604 -16.96 1.02 -11.80
N GLY A 605 -17.48 -0.18 -12.09
CA GLY A 605 -16.82 -1.17 -12.93
C GLY A 605 -15.64 -1.97 -12.35
N MET A 606 -15.13 -1.70 -11.14
CA MET A 606 -14.27 -2.63 -10.36
C MET A 606 -13.81 -2.00 -9.03
N LEU A 607 -14.25 -2.59 -7.91
CA LEU A 607 -13.53 -2.89 -6.65
C LEU A 607 -14.49 -2.94 -5.46
N ARG A 608 -14.67 -4.14 -4.91
CA ARG A 608 -14.90 -4.41 -3.48
C ARG A 608 -14.73 -5.89 -3.17
N ALA A 609 -13.71 -6.21 -2.40
CA ALA A 609 -13.93 -7.12 -1.28
C ALA A 609 -14.60 -6.27 -0.18
N LEU A 610 -15.84 -6.60 0.17
CA LEU A 610 -16.41 -6.19 1.46
C LEU A 610 -15.54 -6.74 2.59
#